data_AF-A0A3A2Z8Y9-F1
#
_entry.id   AF-A0A3A2Z8Y9-F1
#
_cell.length_a   1.000
_cell.length_b   1.000
_cell.length_c   1.000
_cell.angle_alpha   90.00
_cell.angle_beta   90.00
_cell.angle_gamma   90.00
#
_symmetry.space_group_name_H-M   'P 1'
#
loop_
_entity.id
_entity.type
_entity.pdbx_description
1 polymer ?
#
loop_
_entity_poly.entity_id
_entity_poly.type
_entity_poly.pdbx_seq_one_letter_code
_entity_poly.pdbx_strand_id
1 'polypeptide(L)'
;MEDKKEAPSEKSGEVTARGKLLTTPSRLFKLIVPLATVDRRVRHRDIEPIAMLIHPHQPLSQLERLIQSELPPVEDDNGQCRPPAVSFIALQHEGIAIRPKHSIYKGTAEVLQVEGGEGPVTQRTRKVGEEEADNYVQSRKRGEDGKEQRFVRWAQSTEIGDFIQDAARAREFIMIIEGGGSNVHQIKVTVPSFSERTYFLRMRLRKLSRRIHGIAEVKLECDALAQRGAQRVAIGGFGVLAFWWLLVYNITFETDLGWDTMEPVTYLVSLSTLMGGYLWFLYHNREISYRSALDFTISARQKKLYQMKGVDLALWTTLIDEGNALRKEIKNIAAEYDVEWDERADEEDERVTEALKQERLQKNGNGQRHRDEDKEDHD
;
A
#
# COMPACT_ATOMS: atom_id res chain seq x y z
N MET A 1 -52.28 -13.50 26.54
CA MET A 1 -51.88 -14.16 25.27
C MET A 1 -50.62 -13.45 24.83
N GLU A 2 -49.49 -13.88 25.39
CA GLU A 2 -48.16 -13.41 25.00
C GLU A 2 -47.35 -14.66 24.66
N ASP A 3 -47.06 -14.79 23.37
CA ASP A 3 -46.29 -15.87 22.78
C ASP A 3 -44.85 -15.84 23.32
N LYS A 4 -44.56 -16.81 24.18
CA LYS A 4 -43.21 -17.09 24.66
C LYS A 4 -42.49 -17.88 23.56
N LYS A 5 -41.79 -17.17 22.65
CA LYS A 5 -40.90 -17.80 21.67
C LYS A 5 -39.78 -18.53 22.39
N GLU A 6 -39.86 -19.85 22.41
CA GLU A 6 -38.76 -20.75 22.75
C GLU A 6 -37.57 -20.49 21.84
N ALA A 7 -36.41 -20.24 22.45
CA ALA A 7 -35.12 -20.23 21.77
C ALA A 7 -34.80 -21.66 21.31
N PRO A 8 -34.25 -21.85 20.09
CA PRO A 8 -33.92 -23.19 19.61
C PRO A 8 -32.75 -23.75 20.43
N SER A 9 -32.96 -24.95 20.98
CA SER A 9 -31.97 -25.72 21.73
C SER A 9 -30.73 -26.00 20.87
N GLU A 10 -29.57 -25.48 21.29
CA GLU A 10 -28.27 -25.89 20.76
C GLU A 10 -28.05 -27.37 21.05
N LYS A 11 -28.19 -28.20 20.03
CA LYS A 11 -27.81 -29.61 20.08
C LYS A 11 -26.28 -29.72 19.98
N SER A 12 -25.66 -30.14 21.09
CA SER A 12 -24.41 -30.89 21.20
C SER A 12 -23.54 -30.96 19.93
N GLY A 13 -22.49 -30.15 19.89
CA GLY A 13 -21.42 -30.21 18.90
C GLY A 13 -20.16 -29.57 19.47
N GLU A 14 -19.12 -30.39 19.67
CA GLU A 14 -17.70 -30.05 19.83
C GLU A 14 -17.36 -28.57 20.07
N VAL A 15 -17.02 -28.21 21.32
CA VAL A 15 -16.55 -26.87 21.70
C VAL A 15 -15.29 -26.56 20.89
N THR A 16 -15.46 -25.93 19.73
CA THR A 16 -14.35 -25.57 18.84
C THR A 16 -13.64 -24.39 19.47
N ALA A 17 -12.42 -24.60 19.95
CA ALA A 17 -11.64 -23.55 20.57
C ALA A 17 -11.37 -22.44 19.54
N ARG A 18 -11.65 -21.18 19.91
CA ARG A 18 -11.53 -20.01 19.02
C ARG A 18 -10.31 -19.18 19.38
N GLY A 19 -9.40 -19.01 18.43
CA GLY A 19 -8.29 -18.07 18.50
C GLY A 19 -8.60 -16.76 17.76
N LYS A 20 -7.76 -15.75 17.98
CA LYS A 20 -7.85 -14.44 17.30
C LYS A 20 -6.48 -13.97 16.85
N LEU A 21 -6.38 -13.49 15.62
CA LEU A 21 -5.22 -12.77 15.12
C LEU A 21 -5.50 -11.27 15.15
N LEU A 22 -4.66 -10.51 15.84
CA LEU A 22 -4.80 -9.06 15.99
C LEU A 22 -3.66 -8.33 15.29
N THR A 23 -3.94 -7.14 14.76
CA THR A 23 -2.93 -6.24 14.18
C THR A 23 -2.37 -5.33 15.26
N THR A 24 -1.05 -5.08 15.20
CA THR A 24 -0.37 -4.17 16.13
C THR A 24 0.10 -2.90 15.40
N PRO A 25 0.38 -1.80 16.13
CA PRO A 25 0.93 -0.59 15.53
C PRO A 25 2.31 -0.77 14.86
N SER A 26 3.07 -1.80 15.26
CA SER A 26 4.45 -2.05 14.83
C SER A 26 4.54 -2.99 13.61
N ARG A 27 3.47 -3.15 12.84
CA ARG A 27 3.38 -4.08 11.69
C ARG A 27 3.52 -5.57 12.04
N LEU A 28 3.45 -5.92 13.31
CA LEU A 28 3.43 -7.30 13.79
C LEU A 28 1.99 -7.77 13.96
N PHE A 29 1.80 -9.09 13.89
CA PHE A 29 0.58 -9.73 14.31
C PHE A 29 0.71 -10.26 15.73
N LYS A 30 -0.37 -10.14 16.52
CA LYS A 30 -0.53 -10.78 17.82
C LYS A 30 -1.55 -11.91 17.69
N LEU A 31 -1.07 -13.15 17.69
CA LEU A 31 -1.91 -14.34 17.66
C LEU A 31 -2.25 -14.77 19.09
N ILE A 32 -3.53 -14.92 19.39
CA ILE A 32 -4.02 -15.40 20.68
C ILE A 32 -4.74 -16.73 20.43
N VAL A 33 -4.20 -17.82 20.96
CA VAL A 33 -4.76 -19.17 20.77
C VAL A 33 -4.89 -19.87 22.12
N PRO A 34 -6.06 -20.45 22.43
CA PRO A 34 -6.22 -21.32 23.58
C PRO A 34 -5.46 -22.63 23.35
N LEU A 35 -4.36 -22.83 24.07
CA LEU A 35 -3.56 -24.06 24.02
C LEU A 35 -3.66 -24.76 25.37
N ALA A 36 -3.72 -26.09 25.35
CA ALA A 36 -3.68 -26.87 26.58
C ALA A 36 -2.22 -26.99 27.03
N THR A 37 -1.84 -26.24 28.06
CA THR A 37 -0.50 -26.34 28.65
C THR A 37 -0.50 -27.47 29.69
N VAL A 38 0.65 -28.12 29.85
CA VAL A 38 0.85 -29.09 30.94
C VAL A 38 1.58 -28.36 32.06
N ASP A 39 0.84 -27.88 33.06
CA ASP A 39 1.49 -27.51 34.31
C ASP A 39 1.99 -28.80 34.99
N ARG A 40 3.32 -28.96 35.05
CA ARG A 40 3.99 -30.17 35.56
C ARG A 40 3.65 -30.51 37.02
N ARG A 41 2.95 -29.59 37.72
CA ARG A 41 2.64 -29.67 39.16
C ARG A 41 1.20 -30.09 39.47
N VAL A 42 0.26 -29.98 38.54
CA VAL A 42 -1.18 -30.22 38.80
C VAL A 42 -1.77 -31.06 37.67
N ARG A 43 -2.46 -32.17 37.99
CA ARG A 43 -3.10 -33.08 37.00
C ARG A 43 -4.39 -32.50 36.40
N HIS A 44 -4.47 -31.19 36.17
CA HIS A 44 -5.59 -30.55 35.48
C HIS A 44 -5.06 -29.87 34.22
N ARG A 45 -5.70 -30.17 33.07
CA ARG A 45 -5.39 -29.55 31.79
C ARG A 45 -6.12 -28.21 31.75
N ASP A 46 -5.52 -27.18 32.31
CA ASP A 46 -6.06 -25.83 32.21
C ASP A 46 -5.76 -25.28 30.82
N ILE A 47 -6.80 -24.79 30.13
CA ILE A 47 -6.67 -24.20 28.79
C ILE A 47 -6.33 -22.73 28.99
N GLU A 48 -5.08 -22.36 28.71
CA GLU A 48 -4.62 -20.98 28.81
C GLU A 48 -4.49 -20.35 27.41
N PRO A 49 -4.99 -19.12 27.22
CA PRO A 49 -4.79 -18.40 25.96
C PRO A 49 -3.36 -17.86 25.87
N ILE A 50 -2.56 -18.43 24.98
CA ILE A 50 -1.18 -17.99 24.74
C ILE A 50 -1.18 -16.89 23.68
N ALA A 51 -0.41 -15.82 23.93
CA ALA A 51 -0.23 -14.71 23.02
C ALA A 51 1.16 -14.74 22.38
N MET A 52 1.21 -14.82 21.06
CA MET A 52 2.44 -14.91 20.27
C MET A 52 2.57 -13.69 19.35
N LEU A 53 3.76 -13.12 19.23
CA LEU A 53 4.06 -12.02 18.30
C LEU A 53 4.74 -12.58 17.05
N ILE A 54 4.23 -12.20 15.88
CA ILE A 54 4.61 -12.80 14.60
C ILE A 54 4.89 -11.70 13.58
N HIS A 55 5.95 -11.88 12.81
CA HIS A 55 6.26 -11.00 11.68
C HIS A 55 5.65 -11.57 10.37
N PRO A 56 5.02 -10.76 9.50
CA PRO A 56 4.40 -11.24 8.26
C PRO A 56 5.35 -12.02 7.33
N HIS A 57 6.60 -11.57 7.19
CA HIS A 57 7.63 -12.23 6.35
C HIS A 57 8.24 -13.52 6.93
N GLN A 58 7.82 -13.95 8.13
CA GLN A 58 8.29 -15.23 8.65
C GLN A 58 7.53 -16.39 7.98
N PRO A 59 8.18 -17.53 7.75
CA PRO A 59 7.50 -18.71 7.21
C PRO A 59 6.63 -19.40 8.27
N LEU A 60 5.59 -20.11 7.84
CA LEU A 60 4.69 -20.88 8.74
C LEU A 60 5.42 -21.90 9.61
N SER A 61 6.54 -22.47 9.14
CA SER A 61 7.41 -23.36 9.92
C SER A 61 7.94 -22.72 11.21
N GLN A 62 8.17 -21.41 11.21
CA GLN A 62 8.58 -20.69 12.43
C GLN A 62 7.42 -20.59 13.41
N LEU A 63 6.20 -20.36 12.92
CA LEU A 63 4.99 -20.35 13.73
C LEU A 63 4.68 -21.75 14.30
N GLU A 64 4.82 -22.79 13.49
CA GLU A 64 4.72 -24.19 13.91
C GLU A 64 5.67 -24.48 15.07
N ARG A 65 6.95 -24.12 14.95
CA ARG A 65 7.95 -24.34 16.02
C ARG A 65 7.62 -23.58 17.30
N LEU A 66 7.13 -22.36 17.18
CA LEU A 66 6.76 -21.53 18.33
C LEU A 66 5.53 -22.09 19.06
N ILE A 67 4.59 -22.69 18.32
CA ILE A 67 3.45 -23.41 18.92
C ILE A 67 3.94 -24.74 19.53
N GLN A 68 4.81 -25.47 18.86
CA GLN A 68 5.38 -26.74 19.35
C GLN A 68 6.15 -26.57 20.66
N SER A 69 6.83 -25.45 20.89
CA SER A 69 7.54 -25.19 22.15
C SER A 69 6.62 -24.97 23.34
N GLU A 70 5.37 -24.55 23.10
CA GLU A 70 4.37 -24.30 24.14
C GLU A 70 3.48 -25.53 24.41
N LEU A 71 3.54 -26.55 23.55
CA LEU A 71 2.74 -27.76 23.66
C LEU A 71 3.53 -28.90 24.31
N PRO A 72 2.86 -29.81 25.04
CA PRO A 72 3.50 -31.02 25.53
C PRO A 72 3.90 -31.94 24.36
N PRO A 73 5.00 -32.70 24.49
CA PRO A 73 5.36 -33.70 23.50
C PRO A 73 4.30 -34.80 23.45
N VAL A 74 4.09 -35.35 22.26
CA VAL A 74 3.18 -36.46 22.01
C VAL A 74 3.97 -37.76 22.02
N GLU A 75 3.47 -38.76 22.74
CA GLU A 75 4.01 -40.13 22.71
C GLU A 75 3.50 -40.83 21.45
N ASP A 76 4.42 -41.30 20.61
CA ASP A 76 4.10 -42.15 19.45
C ASP A 76 3.75 -43.58 19.89
N ASP A 77 3.11 -44.36 19.03
CA ASP A 77 2.71 -45.76 19.31
C ASP A 77 3.93 -46.64 19.69
N ASN A 78 5.13 -46.21 19.32
CA ASN A 78 6.42 -46.84 19.63
C ASN A 78 7.03 -46.37 20.97
N GLY A 79 6.33 -45.57 21.77
CA GLY A 79 6.79 -45.04 23.05
C GLY A 79 7.86 -43.95 22.94
N GLN A 80 8.07 -43.38 21.75
CA GLN A 80 9.00 -42.27 21.53
C GLN A 80 8.26 -40.93 21.63
N CYS A 81 8.81 -39.98 22.40
CA CYS A 81 8.25 -38.64 22.51
C CYS A 81 8.67 -37.79 21.31
N ARG A 82 7.70 -37.33 20.52
CA ARG A 82 7.90 -36.41 19.39
C ARG A 82 7.17 -35.09 19.62
N PRO A 83 7.65 -33.97 19.05
CA PRO A 83 6.87 -32.73 19.04
C PRO A 83 5.58 -32.93 18.21
N PRO A 84 4.45 -32.32 18.60
CA PRO A 84 3.20 -32.46 17.87
C PRO A 84 3.28 -31.81 16.48
N ALA A 85 2.75 -32.47 15.45
CA ALA A 85 2.62 -31.85 14.13
C ALA A 85 1.55 -30.75 14.17
N VAL A 86 1.87 -29.57 13.63
CA VAL A 86 0.91 -28.46 13.47
C VAL A 86 0.72 -28.20 11.99
N SER A 87 -0.52 -28.16 11.52
CA SER A 87 -0.84 -27.83 10.13
C SER A 87 -1.86 -26.70 10.02
N PHE A 88 -1.67 -25.87 9.01
CA PHE A 88 -2.50 -24.69 8.76
C PHE A 88 -3.36 -24.93 7.52
N ILE A 89 -4.65 -24.67 7.65
CA ILE A 89 -5.64 -24.92 6.62
C ILE A 89 -6.46 -23.65 6.40
N ALA A 90 -6.54 -23.21 5.15
CA ALA A 90 -7.41 -22.11 4.72
C ALA A 90 -8.42 -22.59 3.68
N LEU A 91 -9.49 -21.83 3.52
CA LEU A 91 -10.53 -22.09 2.54
C LEU A 91 -10.06 -21.59 1.16
N GLN A 92 -9.87 -22.50 0.21
CA GLN A 92 -9.48 -22.19 -1.16
C GLN A 92 -10.68 -21.69 -1.97
N HIS A 93 -10.50 -20.60 -2.70
CA HIS A 93 -11.50 -20.08 -3.61
C HIS A 93 -11.48 -20.80 -4.98
N GLU A 94 -12.67 -21.11 -5.52
CA GLU A 94 -12.81 -21.85 -6.80
C GLU A 94 -12.25 -21.11 -8.02
N GLY A 95 -12.13 -19.77 -7.97
CA GLY A 95 -11.63 -18.94 -9.07
C GLY A 95 -10.13 -19.11 -9.40
N ILE A 96 -9.33 -19.66 -8.48
CA ILE A 96 -7.88 -19.90 -8.64
C ILE A 96 -7.57 -21.41 -8.49
N ALA A 97 -8.56 -22.26 -8.73
CA ALA A 97 -8.34 -23.69 -8.72
C ALA A 97 -7.47 -24.09 -9.92
N ILE A 98 -6.16 -24.28 -9.70
CA ILE A 98 -5.34 -25.11 -10.59
C ILE A 98 -5.91 -26.51 -10.46
N ARG A 99 -6.88 -26.84 -11.32
CA ARG A 99 -7.36 -28.20 -11.47
C ARG A 99 -6.15 -28.99 -11.97
N PRO A 100 -5.64 -30.00 -11.23
CA PRO A 100 -4.70 -30.92 -11.84
C PRO A 100 -5.42 -31.50 -13.05
N LYS A 101 -4.91 -31.19 -14.25
CA LYS A 101 -5.39 -31.87 -15.45
C LYS A 101 -5.14 -33.34 -15.20
N HIS A 102 -6.21 -34.15 -15.18
CA HIS A 102 -6.08 -35.60 -15.31
C HIS A 102 -5.06 -35.86 -16.43
N SER A 103 -4.00 -36.60 -16.15
CA SER A 103 -3.10 -37.08 -17.19
C SER A 103 -3.93 -37.99 -18.09
N ILE A 104 -4.39 -37.46 -19.22
CA ILE A 104 -4.96 -38.26 -20.31
C ILE A 104 -3.77 -38.92 -21.00
N TYR A 105 -3.26 -39.99 -20.41
CA TYR A 105 -2.52 -41.01 -21.13
C TYR A 105 -3.22 -42.35 -20.87
N LYS A 106 -4.47 -42.42 -21.35
CA LYS A 106 -5.11 -43.70 -21.68
C LYS A 106 -4.67 -44.02 -23.09
N GLY A 107 -3.97 -45.14 -23.24
CA GLY A 107 -3.20 -45.48 -24.43
C GLY A 107 -3.98 -45.48 -25.73
N THR A 108 -3.43 -44.80 -26.72
CA THR A 108 -3.51 -45.22 -28.12
C THR A 108 -2.22 -45.98 -28.42
N ALA A 109 -2.27 -47.30 -28.21
CA ALA A 109 -1.36 -48.20 -28.89
C ALA A 109 -1.77 -48.23 -30.37
N GLU A 110 -1.32 -47.24 -31.13
CA GLU A 110 -1.18 -47.41 -32.58
C GLU A 110 0.22 -47.97 -32.82
N VAL A 111 0.23 -49.27 -33.14
CA VAL A 111 1.40 -50.00 -33.58
C VAL A 111 1.78 -49.46 -34.96
N LEU A 112 2.72 -48.51 -35.00
CA LEU A 112 3.45 -48.23 -36.23
C LEU A 112 4.55 -49.29 -36.34
N GLN A 113 4.33 -50.30 -37.19
CA GLN A 113 5.36 -51.28 -37.53
C GLN A 113 6.52 -50.56 -38.23
N VAL A 114 7.69 -50.59 -37.59
CA VAL A 114 8.97 -50.39 -38.26
C VAL A 114 9.78 -51.66 -38.03
N GLU A 115 10.10 -52.34 -39.13
CA GLU A 115 10.95 -53.53 -39.13
C GLU A 115 12.39 -53.17 -38.73
N GLY A 116 12.97 -53.97 -37.83
CA GLY A 116 14.41 -54.12 -37.68
C GLY A 116 14.98 -53.96 -36.27
N GLY A 117 15.49 -55.06 -35.70
CA GLY A 117 16.62 -55.03 -34.77
C GLY A 117 16.35 -55.23 -33.27
N GLU A 118 16.47 -56.49 -32.83
CA GLU A 118 17.05 -56.99 -31.55
C GLU A 118 16.69 -56.36 -30.18
N GLY A 119 15.80 -57.07 -29.45
CA GLY A 119 15.94 -57.41 -28.01
C GLY A 119 15.43 -56.39 -26.95
N PRO A 120 14.41 -56.71 -26.11
CA PRO A 120 14.01 -55.82 -25.02
C PRO A 120 14.68 -56.17 -23.69
N VAL A 121 15.41 -55.21 -23.13
CA VAL A 121 15.79 -55.16 -21.71
C VAL A 121 14.53 -54.94 -20.86
N THR A 122 14.27 -55.84 -19.92
CA THR A 122 13.10 -55.78 -19.03
C THR A 122 13.44 -55.01 -17.75
N GLN A 123 13.13 -53.71 -17.67
CA GLN A 123 13.08 -52.99 -16.39
C GLN A 123 11.68 -53.07 -15.80
N ARG A 124 11.53 -53.80 -14.69
CA ARG A 124 10.29 -53.87 -13.90
C ARG A 124 10.16 -52.62 -13.05
N THR A 125 9.42 -51.62 -13.53
CA THR A 125 8.95 -50.52 -12.67
C THR A 125 7.72 -50.98 -11.90
N ARG A 126 7.86 -51.07 -10.57
CA ARG A 126 6.82 -51.44 -9.63
C ARG A 126 5.69 -50.39 -9.72
N LYS A 127 4.51 -50.77 -10.21
CA LYS A 127 3.30 -49.92 -10.17
C LYS A 127 2.88 -49.75 -8.71
N VAL A 128 3.06 -48.55 -8.17
CA VAL A 128 2.41 -48.11 -6.93
C VAL A 128 0.99 -47.74 -7.30
N GLY A 129 0.01 -48.31 -6.58
CA GLY A 129 -1.41 -48.14 -6.85
C GLY A 129 -1.87 -46.69 -6.69
N GLU A 130 -2.75 -46.26 -7.58
CA GLU A 130 -3.33 -44.91 -7.67
C GLU A 130 -4.22 -44.53 -6.47
N GLU A 131 -4.39 -45.40 -5.48
CA GLU A 131 -5.30 -45.17 -4.33
C GLU A 131 -4.69 -44.30 -3.21
N GLU A 132 -3.36 -44.12 -3.17
CA GLU A 132 -2.71 -43.32 -2.11
C GLU A 132 -2.70 -41.81 -2.37
N ALA A 133 -2.86 -41.36 -3.62
CA ALA A 133 -2.79 -39.94 -3.97
C ALA A 133 -4.08 -39.16 -3.65
N ASP A 134 -5.23 -39.84 -3.60
CA ASP A 134 -6.55 -39.21 -3.41
C ASP A 134 -6.89 -38.92 -1.93
N ASN A 135 -6.10 -39.43 -0.98
CA ASN A 135 -6.35 -39.24 0.46
C ASN A 135 -5.93 -37.87 1.01
N TYR A 136 -5.27 -37.02 0.22
CA TYR A 136 -4.83 -35.69 0.68
C TYR A 136 -5.86 -34.55 0.50
N VAL A 137 -7.06 -34.84 0.01
CA VAL A 137 -8.16 -33.86 -0.10
C VAL A 137 -9.30 -34.24 0.85
N GLN A 138 -9.10 -34.07 2.15
CA GLN A 138 -10.17 -34.32 3.12
C GLN A 138 -11.05 -33.08 3.38
N SER A 139 -12.36 -33.36 3.34
CA SER A 139 -13.53 -32.53 3.70
C SER A 139 -14.07 -31.56 2.63
N ARG A 140 -14.80 -32.11 1.65
CA ARG A 140 -15.89 -31.40 0.98
C ARG A 140 -17.02 -31.19 2.00
N LYS A 141 -17.03 -30.06 2.71
CA LYS A 141 -18.21 -29.64 3.48
C LYS A 141 -19.10 -28.77 2.59
N ARG A 142 -20.36 -29.18 2.45
CA ARG A 142 -21.40 -28.36 1.81
C ARG A 142 -21.73 -27.22 2.78
N GLY A 143 -21.36 -26.00 2.43
CA GLY A 143 -21.69 -24.82 3.25
C GLY A 143 -23.20 -24.54 3.25
N GLU A 144 -23.67 -23.72 4.20
CA GLU A 144 -25.07 -23.27 4.29
C GLU A 144 -25.56 -22.56 3.01
N ASP A 145 -24.64 -22.01 2.21
CA ASP A 145 -24.93 -21.34 0.92
C ASP A 145 -24.91 -22.27 -0.31
N GLY A 146 -24.81 -23.59 -0.11
CA GLY A 146 -24.80 -24.57 -1.22
C GLY A 146 -23.52 -24.60 -2.06
N LYS A 147 -22.53 -23.74 -1.78
CA LYS A 147 -21.20 -23.74 -2.39
C LYS A 147 -20.28 -24.77 -1.71
N GLU A 148 -19.50 -25.51 -2.51
CA GLU A 148 -18.51 -26.45 -1.99
C GLU A 148 -17.33 -25.67 -1.38
N GLN A 149 -17.14 -25.77 -0.07
CA GLN A 149 -15.99 -25.15 0.59
C GLN A 149 -14.83 -26.14 0.56
N ARG A 150 -13.77 -25.81 -0.18
CA ARG A 150 -12.57 -26.64 -0.28
C ARG A 150 -11.52 -26.13 0.70
N PHE A 151 -11.20 -26.94 1.70
CA PHE A 151 -10.11 -26.67 2.62
C PHE A 151 -8.78 -27.19 2.02
N VAL A 152 -7.74 -26.37 2.09
CA VAL A 152 -6.40 -26.72 1.59
C VAL A 152 -5.36 -26.51 2.68
N ARG A 153 -4.50 -27.51 2.85
CA ARG A 153 -3.33 -27.43 3.73
C ARG A 153 -2.23 -26.64 3.03
N TRP A 154 -1.68 -25.65 3.73
CA TRP A 154 -0.56 -24.85 3.25
C TRP A 154 0.79 -25.48 3.59
N ALA A 155 1.78 -25.21 2.75
CA ALA A 155 3.15 -25.67 2.97
C ALA A 155 3.82 -24.87 4.10
N GLN A 156 4.66 -25.50 4.91
CA GLN A 156 5.30 -24.83 6.05
C GLN A 156 6.35 -23.78 5.64
N SER A 157 6.70 -23.72 4.36
CA SER A 157 7.65 -22.74 3.82
C SER A 157 7.00 -21.43 3.35
N THR A 158 5.66 -21.33 3.32
CA THR A 158 4.99 -20.10 2.87
C THR A 158 5.08 -18.99 3.91
N GLU A 159 5.19 -17.73 3.46
CA GLU A 159 5.15 -16.57 4.34
C GLU A 159 3.79 -16.45 5.02
N ILE A 160 3.81 -16.02 6.28
CA ILE A 160 2.59 -15.83 7.07
C ILE A 160 1.73 -14.73 6.47
N GLY A 161 2.33 -13.67 5.91
CA GLY A 161 1.62 -12.60 5.20
C GLY A 161 0.72 -13.13 4.08
N ASP A 162 1.29 -13.93 3.17
CA ASP A 162 0.57 -14.51 2.03
C ASP A 162 -0.50 -15.51 2.48
N PHE A 163 -0.22 -16.31 3.51
CA PHE A 163 -1.22 -17.22 4.09
C PHE A 163 -2.41 -16.44 4.69
N ILE A 164 -2.12 -15.37 5.44
CA ILE A 164 -3.12 -14.52 6.07
C ILE A 164 -3.94 -13.76 5.02
N GLN A 165 -3.35 -13.41 3.88
CA GLN A 165 -4.04 -12.79 2.76
C GLN A 165 -5.14 -13.70 2.18
N ASP A 166 -4.82 -14.96 1.89
CA ASP A 166 -5.81 -15.92 1.38
C ASP A 166 -6.87 -16.24 2.46
N ALA A 167 -6.43 -16.42 3.71
CA ALA A 167 -7.32 -16.67 4.84
C ALA A 167 -8.23 -15.48 5.18
N ALA A 168 -7.82 -14.24 4.92
CA ALA A 168 -8.61 -13.05 5.18
C ALA A 168 -9.89 -13.00 4.34
N ARG A 169 -9.90 -13.62 3.16
CA ARG A 169 -11.08 -13.71 2.29
C ARG A 169 -12.21 -14.50 2.96
N ALA A 170 -11.87 -15.57 3.68
CA ALA A 170 -12.80 -16.38 4.47
C ALA A 170 -13.01 -15.85 5.89
N ARG A 171 -12.22 -14.86 6.33
CA ARG A 171 -12.18 -14.27 7.69
C ARG A 171 -11.77 -15.25 8.81
N GLU A 172 -11.49 -16.51 8.47
CA GLU A 172 -11.01 -17.52 9.39
C GLU A 172 -10.07 -18.50 8.70
N PHE A 173 -9.13 -19.04 9.47
CA PHE A 173 -8.37 -20.25 9.12
C PHE A 173 -8.43 -21.27 10.25
N ILE A 174 -8.12 -22.51 9.91
CA ILE A 174 -8.15 -23.62 10.85
C ILE A 174 -6.71 -24.06 11.10
N MET A 175 -6.36 -24.15 12.37
CA MET A 175 -5.11 -24.77 12.84
C MET A 175 -5.45 -26.17 13.35
N ILE A 176 -4.73 -27.16 12.84
CA ILE A 176 -4.83 -28.54 13.29
C ILE A 176 -3.58 -28.88 14.08
N ILE A 177 -3.78 -29.28 15.33
CA ILE A 177 -2.72 -29.72 16.24
C ILE A 177 -2.91 -31.21 16.50
N GLU A 178 -1.87 -31.98 16.28
CA GLU A 178 -1.80 -33.38 16.69
C GLU A 178 -1.79 -33.48 18.22
N GLY A 179 -2.78 -34.18 18.80
CA GLY A 179 -2.84 -34.47 20.22
C GLY A 179 -2.27 -35.85 20.56
N GLY A 180 -2.16 -36.15 21.85
CA GLY A 180 -1.87 -37.52 22.31
C GLY A 180 -3.03 -38.48 22.02
N GLY A 181 -2.75 -39.58 21.31
CA GLY A 181 -3.75 -40.53 20.81
C GLY A 181 -4.44 -40.07 19.51
N SER A 182 -5.53 -40.71 19.09
CA SER A 182 -6.28 -40.37 17.86
C SER A 182 -7.08 -39.05 17.92
N ASN A 183 -6.81 -38.18 18.90
CA ASN A 183 -7.54 -36.93 19.10
C ASN A 183 -6.84 -35.78 18.35
N VAL A 184 -7.54 -35.23 17.37
CA VAL A 184 -7.08 -34.09 16.57
C VAL A 184 -7.73 -32.81 17.11
N HIS A 185 -6.92 -31.84 17.55
CA HIS A 185 -7.44 -30.57 18.04
C HIS A 185 -7.55 -29.56 16.89
N GLN A 186 -8.77 -29.14 16.58
CA GLN A 186 -9.03 -28.11 15.57
C GLN A 186 -9.32 -26.77 16.26
N ILE A 187 -8.50 -25.77 15.97
CA ILE A 187 -8.66 -24.41 16.48
C ILE A 187 -8.99 -23.49 15.31
N LYS A 188 -10.14 -22.83 15.39
CA LYS A 188 -10.53 -21.81 14.41
C LYS A 188 -9.96 -20.46 14.84
N VAL A 189 -9.21 -19.80 13.96
CA VAL A 189 -8.59 -18.50 14.23
C VAL A 189 -9.20 -17.45 13.32
N THR A 190 -9.74 -16.38 13.90
CA THR A 190 -10.27 -15.25 13.13
C THR A 190 -9.14 -14.37 12.61
N VAL A 191 -9.20 -13.98 11.34
CA VAL A 191 -8.21 -13.15 10.65
C VAL A 191 -8.69 -11.70 10.60
N PRO A 192 -7.82 -10.70 10.81
CA PRO A 192 -8.21 -9.30 10.72
C PRO A 192 -8.56 -8.93 9.28
N SER A 193 -9.67 -8.19 9.14
CA SER A 193 -10.08 -7.56 7.89
C SER A 193 -9.10 -6.46 7.45
N PHE A 194 -9.21 -6.03 6.19
CA PHE A 194 -8.45 -4.88 5.67
C PHE A 194 -8.59 -3.62 6.53
N SER A 195 -9.81 -3.29 6.97
CA SER A 195 -10.08 -2.15 7.84
C SER A 195 -9.40 -2.26 9.21
N GLU A 196 -9.35 -3.46 9.78
CA GLU A 196 -8.68 -3.72 11.07
C GLU A 196 -7.16 -3.69 10.92
N ARG A 197 -6.62 -4.24 9.82
CA ARG A 197 -5.17 -4.19 9.52
C ARG A 197 -4.68 -2.76 9.30
N THR A 198 -5.49 -1.92 8.66
CA THR A 198 -5.11 -0.55 8.34
C THR A 198 -5.57 0.48 9.38
N TYR A 199 -6.27 0.07 10.44
CA TYR A 199 -6.84 0.97 11.45
C TYR A 199 -5.83 1.99 12.01
N PHE A 200 -4.70 1.50 12.52
CA PHE A 200 -3.66 2.36 13.10
C PHE A 200 -2.97 3.24 12.04
N LEU A 201 -2.78 2.73 10.83
CA LEU A 201 -2.19 3.48 9.71
C LEU A 201 -3.10 4.64 9.29
N ARG A 202 -4.39 4.37 9.11
CA ARG A 202 -5.42 5.38 8.77
C ARG A 202 -5.58 6.41 9.88
N MET A 203 -5.56 5.99 11.15
CA MET A 203 -5.60 6.91 12.29
C MET A 203 -4.39 7.86 12.29
N ARG A 204 -3.18 7.35 12.01
CA ARG A 204 -1.98 8.19 11.88
C ARG A 204 -2.08 9.12 10.67
N LEU A 205 -2.55 8.62 9.53
CA LEU A 205 -2.77 9.42 8.31
C LEU A 205 -3.73 10.58 8.57
N ARG A 206 -4.85 10.35 9.27
CA ARG A 206 -5.81 11.42 9.66
C ARG A 206 -5.19 12.47 10.58
N LYS A 207 -4.34 12.06 11.54
CA LYS A 207 -3.61 13.00 12.40
C LYS A 207 -2.62 13.84 11.59
N LEU A 208 -1.95 13.23 10.63
CA LEU A 208 -0.99 13.89 9.76
C LEU A 208 -1.70 14.86 8.79
N SER A 209 -2.80 14.42 8.18
CA SER A 209 -3.67 15.22 7.32
C SER A 209 -4.11 16.52 8.01
N ARG A 210 -4.57 16.44 9.26
CA ARG A 210 -4.95 17.63 10.06
C ARG A 210 -3.79 18.60 10.29
N ARG A 211 -2.56 18.11 10.49
CA ARG A 211 -1.37 18.98 10.64
C ARG A 211 -1.00 19.64 9.32
N ILE A 212 -1.06 18.90 8.22
CA ILE A 212 -0.84 19.41 6.88
C ILE A 212 -1.89 20.47 6.56
N HIS A 213 -3.17 20.24 6.87
CA HIS A 213 -4.24 21.21 6.66
C HIS A 213 -3.93 22.58 7.28
N GLY A 214 -3.54 22.62 8.56
CA GLY A 214 -3.24 23.87 9.24
C GLY A 214 -2.07 24.66 8.61
N ILE A 215 -1.04 23.97 8.12
CA ILE A 215 0.08 24.62 7.43
C ILE A 215 -0.31 25.04 6.01
N ALA A 216 -1.13 24.24 5.33
CA ALA A 216 -1.61 24.51 3.98
C ALA A 216 -2.46 25.77 3.92
N GLU A 217 -3.33 26.00 4.91
CA GLU A 217 -4.18 27.20 4.99
C GLU A 217 -3.32 28.47 5.07
N VAL A 218 -2.33 28.49 5.97
CA VAL A 218 -1.41 29.63 6.12
C VAL A 218 -0.57 29.83 4.85
N LYS A 219 -0.14 28.75 4.20
CA LYS A 219 0.60 28.79 2.95
C LYS A 219 -0.23 29.39 1.82
N LEU A 220 -1.49 28.97 1.67
CA LEU A 220 -2.41 29.48 0.65
C LEU A 220 -2.64 30.99 0.81
N GLU A 221 -2.80 31.47 2.03
CA GLU A 221 -2.89 32.91 2.30
C GLU A 221 -1.61 33.66 1.88
N CYS A 222 -0.44 33.11 2.20
CA CYS A 222 0.84 33.71 1.82
C CYS A 222 1.02 33.76 0.30
N ASP A 223 0.64 32.70 -0.40
CA ASP A 223 0.71 32.60 -1.85
C ASP A 223 -0.22 33.63 -2.51
N ALA A 224 -1.44 33.77 -2.00
CA ALA A 224 -2.38 34.79 -2.46
C ALA A 224 -1.82 36.23 -2.25
N LEU A 225 -1.17 36.49 -1.11
CA LEU A 225 -0.54 37.79 -0.83
C LEU A 225 0.66 38.06 -1.73
N ALA A 226 1.47 37.05 -2.04
CA ALA A 226 2.61 37.17 -2.94
C ALA A 226 2.17 37.48 -4.37
N GLN A 227 1.15 36.76 -4.88
CA GLN A 227 0.60 36.95 -6.22
C GLN A 227 -0.03 38.33 -6.40
N ARG A 228 -0.82 38.81 -5.42
CA ARG A 228 -1.36 40.19 -5.45
C ARG A 228 -0.24 41.24 -5.51
N GLY A 229 0.87 40.97 -4.83
CA GLY A 229 2.08 41.79 -4.88
C GLY A 229 2.68 41.88 -6.29
N ALA A 230 2.85 40.74 -6.95
CA ALA A 230 3.38 40.67 -8.32
C ALA A 230 2.43 41.32 -9.34
N GLN A 231 1.12 41.09 -9.22
CA GLN A 231 0.12 41.75 -10.05
C GLN A 231 0.17 43.28 -9.93
N ARG A 232 0.38 43.81 -8.72
CA ARG A 232 0.52 45.26 -8.52
C ARG A 232 1.76 45.83 -9.22
N VAL A 233 2.88 45.10 -9.23
CA VAL A 233 4.08 45.49 -9.97
C VAL A 233 3.83 45.47 -11.48
N ALA A 234 3.15 44.42 -11.98
CA ALA A 234 2.78 44.32 -13.40
C ALA A 234 1.86 45.47 -13.84
N ILE A 235 0.84 45.81 -13.04
CA ILE A 235 -0.06 46.95 -13.28
C ILE A 235 0.73 48.28 -13.26
N GLY A 236 1.68 48.43 -12.32
CA GLY A 236 2.55 49.59 -12.28
C GLY A 236 3.41 49.73 -13.55
N GLY A 237 4.02 48.64 -14.02
CA GLY A 237 4.79 48.62 -15.26
C GLY A 237 3.93 48.97 -16.48
N PHE A 238 2.72 48.43 -16.57
CA PHE A 238 1.77 48.81 -17.62
C PHE A 238 1.37 50.29 -17.56
N GLY A 239 1.17 50.84 -16.36
CA GLY A 239 0.87 52.25 -16.16
C GLY A 239 1.98 53.18 -16.67
N VAL A 240 3.25 52.83 -16.43
CA VAL A 240 4.40 53.58 -16.96
C VAL A 240 4.45 53.54 -18.48
N LEU A 241 4.19 52.39 -19.10
CA LEU A 241 4.14 52.24 -20.56
C LEU A 241 2.99 53.05 -21.18
N ALA A 242 1.81 53.02 -20.57
CA ALA A 242 0.66 53.80 -21.03
C ALA A 242 0.91 55.31 -20.88
N PHE A 243 1.52 55.73 -19.77
CA PHE A 243 1.93 57.11 -19.57
C PHE A 243 2.96 57.57 -20.61
N TRP A 244 3.98 56.74 -20.89
CA TRP A 244 4.97 57.01 -21.93
C TRP A 244 4.33 57.16 -23.31
N TRP A 245 3.39 56.26 -23.67
CA TRP A 245 2.66 56.34 -24.92
C TRP A 245 1.84 57.64 -25.05
N LEU A 246 1.11 58.03 -24.00
CA LEU A 246 0.35 59.28 -23.96
C LEU A 246 1.27 60.51 -24.05
N LEU A 247 2.42 60.48 -23.37
CA LEU A 247 3.40 61.56 -23.40
C LEU A 247 3.96 61.76 -24.81
N VAL A 248 4.36 60.68 -25.49
CA VAL A 248 4.85 60.75 -26.87
C VAL A 248 3.75 61.24 -27.80
N TYR A 249 2.52 60.75 -27.65
CA TYR A 249 1.37 61.21 -28.44
C TYR A 249 1.11 62.72 -28.26
N ASN A 250 1.03 63.18 -27.01
CA ASN A 250 0.76 64.58 -26.69
C ASN A 250 1.85 65.51 -27.25
N ILE A 251 3.13 65.18 -27.05
CA ILE A 251 4.23 66.00 -27.59
C ILE A 251 4.23 65.99 -29.12
N THR A 252 3.97 64.84 -29.76
CA THR A 252 4.02 64.74 -31.22
C THR A 252 2.87 65.49 -31.91
N PHE A 253 1.66 65.43 -31.35
CA PHE A 253 0.45 65.95 -32.01
C PHE A 253 -0.05 67.29 -31.47
N GLU A 254 0.27 67.65 -30.23
CA GLU A 254 -0.28 68.83 -29.55
C GLU A 254 0.75 69.94 -29.31
N THR A 255 2.05 69.65 -29.50
CA THR A 255 3.11 70.65 -29.38
C THR A 255 3.83 70.89 -30.71
N ASP A 256 4.45 72.07 -30.84
CA ASP A 256 5.15 72.51 -32.05
C ASP A 256 6.47 71.77 -32.31
N LEU A 257 6.87 70.81 -31.45
CA LEU A 257 8.14 70.06 -31.57
C LEU A 257 8.14 69.05 -32.74
N GLY A 258 6.96 68.61 -33.17
CA GLY A 258 6.78 67.71 -34.31
C GLY A 258 7.47 66.34 -34.17
N TRP A 259 7.39 65.53 -35.24
CA TRP A 259 7.99 64.20 -35.28
C TRP A 259 9.52 64.22 -35.40
N ASP A 260 10.07 65.19 -36.12
CA ASP A 260 11.52 65.31 -36.38
C ASP A 260 12.35 65.40 -35.08
N THR A 261 11.80 66.00 -34.02
CA THR A 261 12.47 66.08 -32.72
C THR A 261 12.26 64.81 -31.88
N MET A 262 11.12 64.13 -32.04
CA MET A 262 10.73 62.97 -31.23
C MET A 262 11.37 61.66 -31.70
N GLU A 263 11.65 61.52 -32.99
CA GLU A 263 12.31 60.34 -33.56
C GLU A 263 13.60 59.94 -32.81
N PRO A 264 14.64 60.79 -32.68
CA PRO A 264 15.87 60.41 -31.97
C PRO A 264 15.65 60.17 -30.48
N VAL A 265 14.69 60.86 -29.86
CA VAL A 265 14.37 60.68 -28.43
C VAL A 265 13.80 59.28 -28.19
N THR A 266 12.86 58.83 -29.02
CA THR A 266 12.29 57.49 -28.88
C THR A 266 13.33 56.39 -29.11
N TYR A 267 14.27 56.58 -30.06
CA TYR A 267 15.40 55.68 -30.24
C TYR A 267 16.30 55.61 -29.01
N LEU A 268 16.69 56.75 -28.44
CA LEU A 268 17.52 56.80 -27.24
C LEU A 268 16.84 56.13 -26.03
N VAL A 269 15.54 56.36 -25.83
CA VAL A 269 14.77 55.72 -24.74
C VAL A 269 14.64 54.21 -24.97
N SER A 270 14.41 53.77 -26.21
CA SER A 270 14.34 52.34 -26.54
C SER A 270 15.67 51.62 -26.25
N LEU A 271 16.79 52.23 -26.65
CA LEU A 271 18.14 51.68 -26.42
C LEU A 271 18.50 51.71 -24.93
N SER A 272 18.11 52.76 -24.22
CA SER A 272 18.30 52.85 -22.76
C SER A 272 17.48 51.80 -22.01
N THR A 273 16.24 51.54 -22.44
CA THR A 273 15.38 50.52 -21.84
C THR A 273 15.93 49.12 -22.09
N LEU A 274 16.44 48.85 -23.30
CA LEU A 274 17.12 47.61 -23.64
C LEU A 274 18.39 47.42 -22.79
N MET A 275 19.21 48.46 -22.67
CA MET A 275 20.41 48.43 -21.85
C MET A 275 20.10 48.21 -20.36
N GLY A 276 19.04 48.85 -19.83
CA GLY A 276 18.56 48.63 -18.48
C GLY A 276 18.03 47.22 -18.25
N GLY A 277 17.26 46.67 -19.20
CA GLY A 277 16.80 45.29 -19.17
C GLY A 277 17.96 44.28 -19.21
N TYR A 278 18.98 44.55 -20.03
CA TYR A 278 20.20 43.75 -20.10
C TYR A 278 21.02 43.82 -18.80
N LEU A 279 21.09 44.99 -18.16
CA LEU A 279 21.75 45.16 -16.86
C LEU A 279 21.00 44.41 -15.76
N TRP A 280 19.67 44.46 -15.76
CA TRP A 280 18.82 43.67 -14.86
C TRP A 280 19.02 42.16 -15.08
N PHE A 281 19.11 41.73 -16.33
CA PHE A 281 19.41 40.35 -16.71
C PHE A 281 20.79 39.89 -16.21
N LEU A 282 21.84 40.71 -16.41
CA LEU A 282 23.19 40.43 -15.92
C LEU A 282 23.24 40.33 -14.39
N TYR A 283 22.52 41.23 -13.69
CA TYR A 283 22.47 41.22 -12.23
C TYR A 283 21.77 39.97 -11.66
N HIS A 284 20.83 39.37 -12.40
CA HIS A 284 20.07 38.20 -11.97
C HIS A 284 20.58 36.84 -12.52
N ASN A 285 21.77 36.79 -13.14
CA ASN A 285 22.53 35.60 -13.57
C ASN A 285 21.80 34.48 -14.39
N ARG A 286 22.25 34.35 -15.65
CA ARG A 286 22.30 33.26 -16.66
C ARG A 286 21.29 32.10 -16.78
N GLU A 287 20.46 31.74 -15.81
CA GLU A 287 19.48 30.63 -15.96
C GLU A 287 18.04 31.12 -15.87
N ILE A 288 17.70 32.10 -16.70
CA ILE A 288 16.35 32.63 -16.81
C ILE A 288 15.71 32.06 -18.06
N SER A 289 15.04 30.91 -17.91
CA SER A 289 13.89 30.63 -18.75
C SER A 289 12.86 31.74 -18.51
N TYR A 290 12.22 32.28 -19.55
CA TYR A 290 11.24 33.39 -19.44
C TYR A 290 10.11 33.13 -18.43
N ARG A 291 9.81 31.85 -18.11
CA ARG A 291 8.84 31.47 -17.08
C ARG A 291 9.39 31.61 -15.64
N SER A 292 10.70 31.55 -15.46
CA SER A 292 11.39 31.56 -14.16
C SER A 292 11.56 32.96 -13.55
N ALA A 293 11.61 34.04 -14.34
CA ALA A 293 11.87 35.39 -13.81
C ALA A 293 10.75 35.92 -12.88
N LEU A 294 9.48 35.76 -13.30
CA LEU A 294 8.34 36.11 -12.46
C LEU A 294 8.29 35.19 -11.24
N ASP A 295 8.49 33.90 -11.45
CA ASP A 295 8.50 32.88 -10.39
C ASP A 295 9.61 33.14 -9.37
N PHE A 296 10.75 33.68 -9.77
CA PHE A 296 11.84 34.06 -8.87
C PHE A 296 11.44 35.21 -7.94
N THR A 297 10.86 36.29 -8.49
CA THR A 297 10.41 37.42 -7.66
C THR A 297 9.25 37.05 -6.74
N ILE A 298 8.35 36.18 -7.21
CA ILE A 298 7.24 35.64 -6.44
C ILE A 298 7.78 34.73 -5.33
N SER A 299 8.68 33.81 -5.65
CA SER A 299 9.25 32.84 -4.69
C SER A 299 10.12 33.50 -3.62
N ALA A 300 10.91 34.52 -3.96
CA ALA A 300 11.68 35.30 -2.99
C ALA A 300 10.75 36.01 -1.99
N ARG A 301 9.65 36.60 -2.49
CA ARG A 301 8.64 37.25 -1.66
C ARG A 301 7.85 36.24 -0.82
N GLN A 302 7.48 35.09 -1.39
CA GLN A 302 6.85 33.97 -0.68
C GLN A 302 7.72 33.47 0.47
N LYS A 303 9.02 33.24 0.23
CA LYS A 303 9.96 32.79 1.27
C LYS A 303 10.03 33.77 2.44
N LYS A 304 10.04 35.08 2.15
CA LYS A 304 9.97 36.13 3.18
C LYS A 304 8.65 36.11 3.95
N LEU A 305 7.52 35.94 3.26
CA LEU A 305 6.20 35.81 3.88
C LEU A 305 6.09 34.57 4.76
N TYR A 306 6.65 33.44 4.33
CA TYR A 306 6.69 32.21 5.12
C TYR A 306 7.51 32.39 6.40
N GLN A 307 8.67 33.06 6.32
CA GLN A 307 9.46 33.39 7.51
C GLN A 307 8.70 34.30 8.48
N MET A 308 7.99 35.33 7.95
CA MET A 308 7.20 36.24 8.78
C MET A 308 6.02 35.57 9.47
N LYS A 309 5.34 34.64 8.79
CA LYS A 309 4.23 33.87 9.37
C LYS A 309 4.68 32.62 10.14
N GLY A 310 5.99 32.34 10.21
CA GLY A 310 6.53 31.18 10.93
C GLY A 310 6.22 29.82 10.27
N VAL A 311 6.04 29.78 8.95
CA VAL A 311 5.82 28.53 8.21
C VAL A 311 7.16 27.84 7.97
N ASP A 312 7.35 26.68 8.59
CA ASP A 312 8.51 25.83 8.37
C ASP A 312 8.32 24.95 7.12
N LEU A 313 9.06 25.29 6.06
CA LEU A 313 9.05 24.55 4.79
C LEU A 313 9.66 23.16 4.91
N ALA A 314 10.67 22.97 5.76
CA ALA A 314 11.31 21.66 5.91
C ALA A 314 10.33 20.68 6.57
N LEU A 315 9.67 21.13 7.64
CA LEU A 315 8.62 20.37 8.29
C LEU A 315 7.43 20.08 7.35
N TRP A 316 7.03 21.04 6.51
CA TRP A 316 6.00 20.80 5.49
C TRP A 316 6.37 19.63 4.56
N THR A 317 7.59 19.63 4.02
CA THR A 317 8.06 18.57 3.11
C THR A 317 8.12 17.20 3.79
N THR A 318 8.61 17.14 5.04
CA THR A 318 8.69 15.87 5.77
C THR A 318 7.31 15.30 6.09
N LEU A 319 6.35 16.13 6.50
CA LEU A 319 4.98 15.67 6.75
C LEU A 319 4.33 15.11 5.49
N ILE A 320 4.62 15.68 4.31
CA ILE A 320 4.06 15.20 3.04
C ILE A 320 4.71 13.91 2.62
N ASP A 321 6.03 13.79 2.75
CA ASP A 321 6.74 12.56 2.45
C ASP A 321 6.28 11.42 3.37
N GLU A 322 6.09 11.68 4.67
CA GLU A 322 5.47 10.73 5.60
C GLU A 322 4.03 10.36 5.21
N GLY A 323 3.22 11.34 4.79
CA GLY A 323 1.84 11.09 4.37
C GLY A 323 1.76 10.25 3.10
N ASN A 324 2.63 10.52 2.14
CA ASN A 324 2.75 9.74 0.92
C ASN A 324 3.24 8.32 1.19
N ALA A 325 4.20 8.14 2.09
CA ALA A 325 4.67 6.82 2.51
C ALA A 325 3.54 5.99 3.14
N LEU A 326 2.76 6.57 4.06
CA LEU A 326 1.62 5.90 4.68
C LEU A 326 0.54 5.51 3.68
N ARG A 327 0.21 6.38 2.71
CA ARG A 327 -0.75 6.05 1.65
C ARG A 327 -0.26 4.90 0.78
N LYS A 328 1.02 4.91 0.39
CA LYS A 328 1.61 3.82 -0.40
C LYS A 328 1.52 2.50 0.35
N GLU A 329 1.80 2.51 1.65
CA GLU A 329 1.68 1.33 2.50
C GLU A 329 0.22 0.84 2.59
N ILE A 330 -0.74 1.73 2.85
CA ILE A 330 -2.17 1.35 2.90
C ILE A 330 -2.64 0.81 1.54
N LYS A 331 -2.21 1.42 0.43
CA LYS A 331 -2.55 0.98 -0.93
C LYS A 331 -1.93 -0.38 -1.27
N ASN A 332 -0.71 -0.65 -0.82
CA ASN A 332 -0.10 -1.97 -0.96
C ASN A 332 -0.91 -3.02 -0.19
N ILE A 333 -1.28 -2.73 1.06
CA ILE A 333 -2.15 -3.62 1.85
C ILE A 333 -3.54 -3.76 1.19
N ALA A 334 -4.07 -2.72 0.58
CA ALA A 334 -5.35 -2.78 -0.13
C ALA A 334 -5.27 -3.75 -1.33
N ALA A 335 -4.18 -3.68 -2.09
CA ALA A 335 -3.88 -4.60 -3.18
C ALA A 335 -3.68 -6.05 -2.69
N GLU A 336 -3.06 -6.25 -1.53
CA GLU A 336 -2.99 -7.60 -0.92
C GLU A 336 -4.40 -8.14 -0.65
N TYR A 337 -5.33 -7.36 -0.12
CA TYR A 337 -6.68 -7.86 0.20
C TYR A 337 -7.64 -7.88 -1.00
N ASP A 338 -7.19 -7.54 -2.22
CA ASP A 338 -8.04 -7.29 -3.39
C ASP A 338 -9.18 -6.29 -3.09
N VAL A 339 -8.91 -5.27 -2.26
CA VAL A 339 -9.87 -4.23 -1.88
C VAL A 339 -9.46 -2.90 -2.51
N GLU A 340 -10.38 -2.21 -3.16
CA GLU A 340 -10.16 -0.82 -3.58
C GLU A 340 -10.25 0.10 -2.35
N TRP A 341 -9.18 0.87 -2.12
CA TRP A 341 -9.14 1.82 -1.02
C TRP A 341 -9.35 3.26 -1.49
N ASP A 342 -10.44 3.86 -1.03
CA ASP A 342 -10.76 5.26 -1.27
C ASP A 342 -10.02 6.18 -0.30
N GLU A 343 -9.00 6.90 -0.80
CA GLU A 343 -8.22 7.88 -0.01
C GLU A 343 -9.12 9.00 0.56
N ARG A 344 -10.15 9.41 -0.20
CA ARG A 344 -11.06 10.52 0.18
C ARG A 344 -11.93 10.20 1.38
N ALA A 345 -12.34 8.93 1.54
CA ALA A 345 -13.22 8.52 2.62
C ALA A 345 -12.53 8.64 3.99
N ASP A 346 -11.21 8.48 4.02
CA ASP A 346 -10.44 8.52 5.26
C ASP A 346 -9.86 9.90 5.58
N GLU A 347 -9.72 10.80 4.61
CA GLU A 347 -9.00 12.07 4.79
C GLU A 347 -9.84 13.25 5.29
N GLU A 348 -11.17 13.09 5.39
CA GLU A 348 -12.16 14.09 5.88
C GLU A 348 -12.16 15.45 5.14
N ASP A 349 -11.11 15.82 4.40
CA ASP A 349 -10.94 17.12 3.76
C ASP A 349 -10.23 17.05 2.39
N GLU A 350 -10.94 17.47 1.34
CA GLU A 350 -10.49 17.44 -0.05
C GLU A 350 -9.26 18.32 -0.31
N ARG A 351 -9.08 19.41 0.45
CA ARG A 351 -7.97 20.36 0.25
C ARG A 351 -6.61 19.73 0.53
N VAL A 352 -6.56 18.83 1.50
CA VAL A 352 -5.33 18.11 1.86
C VAL A 352 -4.99 17.09 0.77
N THR A 353 -6.00 16.39 0.25
CA THR A 353 -5.83 15.48 -0.88
C THR A 353 -5.32 16.23 -2.11
N GLU A 354 -5.85 17.41 -2.40
CA GLU A 354 -5.39 18.25 -3.51
C GLU A 354 -3.98 18.79 -3.32
N ALA A 355 -3.65 19.34 -2.14
CA ALA A 355 -2.29 19.84 -1.85
C ALA A 355 -1.25 18.72 -2.01
N LEU A 356 -1.55 17.53 -1.52
CA LEU A 356 -0.69 16.37 -1.66
C LEU A 356 -0.61 15.86 -3.11
N LYS A 357 -1.72 15.94 -3.88
CA LYS A 357 -1.73 15.58 -5.31
C LYS A 357 -0.90 16.57 -6.13
N GLN A 358 -1.00 17.86 -5.86
CA GLN A 358 -0.22 18.90 -6.53
C GLN A 358 1.28 18.75 -6.30
N GLU A 359 1.71 18.43 -5.06
CA GLU A 359 3.13 18.16 -4.82
C GLU A 359 3.62 16.93 -5.59
N ARG A 360 2.83 15.86 -5.68
CA ARG A 360 3.18 14.68 -6.50
C ARG A 360 3.39 15.05 -7.96
N LEU A 361 2.51 15.88 -8.52
CA LEU A 361 2.65 16.36 -9.90
C LEU A 361 3.90 17.22 -10.08
N GLN A 362 4.24 18.05 -9.09
CA GLN A 362 5.47 18.86 -9.12
C GLN A 362 6.73 17.99 -9.03
N LYS A 363 6.79 17.01 -8.11
CA LYS A 363 7.92 16.07 -7.99
C LYS A 363 8.07 15.19 -9.22
N ASN A 364 6.97 14.63 -9.75
CA ASN A 364 7.02 13.81 -10.96
C ASN A 364 7.35 14.64 -12.21
N GLY A 365 6.84 15.88 -12.31
CA GLY A 365 7.15 16.80 -13.39
C GLY A 365 8.61 17.22 -13.42
N ASN A 366 9.23 17.47 -12.26
CA ASN A 366 10.67 17.73 -12.17
C ASN A 366 11.51 16.48 -12.46
N GLY A 367 11.10 15.30 -12.01
CA GLY A 367 11.81 14.05 -12.30
C GLY A 367 11.80 13.66 -13.78
N GLN A 368 10.77 14.04 -14.53
CA GLN A 368 10.71 13.82 -15.97
C GLN A 368 11.57 14.83 -16.74
N ARG A 369 11.61 16.10 -16.31
CA ARG A 369 12.50 17.13 -16.88
C ARG A 369 13.98 16.79 -16.73
N HIS A 370 14.39 16.32 -15.55
CA HIS A 370 15.79 15.93 -15.30
C HIS A 370 16.23 14.72 -16.16
N ARG A 371 15.28 13.84 -16.53
CA ARG A 371 15.53 12.66 -17.37
C ARG A 371 15.63 13.00 -18.86
N ASP A 372 15.02 14.10 -19.28
CA ASP A 372 15.10 14.60 -20.64
C ASP A 372 16.37 15.44 -20.84
N GLU A 373 16.81 16.20 -19.82
CA GLU A 373 18.11 16.91 -19.81
C GLU A 373 19.31 15.93 -19.88
N ASP A 374 19.29 14.82 -19.14
CA ASP A 374 20.37 13.81 -19.17
C ASP A 374 20.48 13.05 -20.53
N LYS A 375 19.48 13.17 -21.41
CA LYS A 375 19.51 12.57 -22.76
C LYS A 375 20.02 13.51 -23.84
N GLU A 376 19.94 14.83 -23.63
CA GLU A 376 20.44 15.82 -24.60
C GLU A 376 21.96 16.01 -24.52
N ASP A 377 22.61 15.60 -23.42
CA ASP A 377 24.07 15.68 -23.26
C ASP A 377 24.84 14.47 -23.85
N HIS A 378 24.14 13.50 -24.48
CA HIS A 378 24.74 12.26 -24.98
C HIS A 378 24.59 12.00 -26.50
N ASP A 379 24.00 12.91 -27.25
CA ASP A 379 24.01 12.96 -28.73
C ASP A 379 24.81 14.18 -29.22
#